data_AF-A0A1Y1W2C9-F1
#
_entry.id   AF-A0A1Y1W2C9-F1
#
_cell.length_a   1.000
_cell.length_b   1.000
_cell.length_c   1.000
_cell.angle_alpha   90.00
_cell.angle_beta   90.00
_cell.angle_gamma   90.00
#
_symmetry.space_group_name_H-M   'P 1'
#
loop_
_entity.id
_entity.type
_entity.pdbx_description
1 polymer ?
#
loop_
_entity_poly.entity_id
_entity_poly.type
_entity_poly.pdbx_seq_one_letter_code
_entity_poly.pdbx_strand_id
1 'polypeptide(L)'
;MATVTSAKQIDELWVGEPFAPVFDRSMHATLALLFAAVGLVYAGKFSITKKDLAKETLFAAVSSVTLGLAAVLTAQACGLYV
;
A
#
# COMPACT_ATOMS: atom_id res chain seq x y z
N MET A 1 4.96 -24.44 -26.85
CA MET A 1 5.34 -23.14 -26.27
C MET A 1 5.92 -22.32 -27.41
N ALA A 2 5.17 -21.36 -27.95
CA ALA A 2 5.61 -20.60 -29.11
C ALA A 2 6.64 -19.55 -28.67
N THR A 3 7.85 -19.61 -29.21
CA THR A 3 8.91 -18.64 -28.96
C THR A 3 8.55 -17.34 -29.69
N VAL A 4 8.31 -16.25 -28.94
CA VAL A 4 8.10 -14.91 -29.50
C VAL A 4 9.44 -14.43 -30.06
N THR A 5 9.52 -14.15 -31.37
CA THR A 5 10.78 -13.86 -32.06
C THR A 5 10.86 -12.45 -32.65
N SER A 6 9.79 -11.64 -32.58
CA SER A 6 9.83 -10.25 -33.07
C SER A 6 8.91 -9.30 -32.31
N ALA A 7 9.26 -8.00 -32.30
CA ALA A 7 8.48 -6.93 -31.68
C ALA A 7 7.04 -6.86 -32.24
N LYS A 8 6.87 -7.19 -33.52
CA LYS A 8 5.56 -7.19 -34.18
C LYS A 8 4.59 -8.22 -33.59
N GLN A 9 5.10 -9.36 -33.14
CA GLN A 9 4.28 -10.37 -32.44
C GLN A 9 3.87 -9.92 -31.04
N ILE A 10 4.66 -9.06 -30.39
CA ILE A 10 4.31 -8.49 -29.08
C ILE A 10 3.15 -7.51 -29.25
N ASP A 11 3.20 -6.62 -30.24
CA ASP A 11 2.11 -5.67 -30.51
C ASP A 11 0.81 -6.39 -30.93
N GLU A 12 0.91 -7.45 -31.72
CA GLU A 12 -0.25 -8.29 -32.09
C GLU A 12 -0.83 -9.07 -30.90
N LEU A 13 -0.02 -9.41 -29.90
CA LEU A 13 -0.45 -10.07 -28.66
C LEU A 13 -0.87 -9.08 -27.56
N TRP A 14 -0.49 -7.81 -27.66
CA TRP A 14 -0.85 -6.76 -26.73
C TRP A 14 -2.26 -6.24 -27.06
N VAL A 15 -3.24 -7.11 -26.84
CA VAL A 15 -4.68 -6.81 -26.96
C VAL A 15 -5.30 -6.44 -25.60
N GLY A 16 -4.46 -6.21 -24.60
CA GLY A 16 -4.88 -5.95 -23.22
C GLY A 16 -5.47 -4.55 -23.06
N GLU A 17 -6.50 -4.45 -22.22
CA GLU A 17 -6.99 -3.17 -21.73
C GLU A 17 -5.86 -2.38 -21.05
N PRO A 18 -5.83 -1.04 -21.19
CA PRO A 18 -4.86 -0.21 -20.48
C PRO A 18 -4.88 -0.50 -18.98
N PHE A 19 -3.70 -0.50 -18.36
CA PHE A 19 -3.61 -0.67 -16.90
C PHE A 19 -4.34 0.49 -16.20
N ALA A 20 -5.46 0.16 -15.55
CA ALA A 20 -6.13 1.07 -14.64
C ALA A 20 -5.45 0.99 -13.26
N PRO A 21 -4.95 2.12 -12.72
CA PRO A 21 -4.36 2.12 -11.39
C PRO A 21 -5.43 1.79 -10.35
N VAL A 22 -5.05 1.06 -9.30
CA VAL A 22 -5.95 0.67 -8.21
C VAL A 22 -6.52 1.90 -7.50
N PHE A 23 -5.70 2.96 -7.37
CA PHE A 23 -6.12 4.24 -6.83
C PHE A 23 -5.71 5.37 -7.77
N ASP A 24 -6.59 6.36 -7.90
CA ASP A 24 -6.23 7.60 -8.58
C ASP A 24 -5.17 8.35 -7.78
N ARG A 25 -4.20 8.96 -8.50
CA ARG A 25 -3.12 9.75 -7.89
C ARG A 25 -3.63 10.85 -6.97
N SER A 26 -4.79 11.44 -7.29
CA SER A 26 -5.43 12.48 -6.48
C SER A 26 -5.81 11.98 -5.08
N MET A 27 -6.01 10.67 -4.92
CA MET A 27 -6.42 10.07 -3.65
C MET A 27 -5.23 9.67 -2.76
N HIS A 28 -4.01 9.55 -3.30
CA HIS A 28 -2.85 9.04 -2.57
C HIS A 28 -2.55 9.83 -1.29
N ALA A 29 -2.56 11.16 -1.36
CA ALA A 29 -2.31 12.02 -0.20
C ALA A 29 -3.39 11.84 0.89
N THR A 30 -4.65 11.80 0.50
CA THR A 30 -5.78 11.62 1.42
C THR A 30 -5.75 10.24 2.08
N LEU A 31 -5.49 9.20 1.30
CA LEU A 31 -5.37 7.82 1.81
C LEU A 31 -4.17 7.67 2.72
N ALA A 32 -3.01 8.23 2.36
CA ALA A 32 -1.82 8.23 3.20
C ALA A 32 -2.10 8.85 4.58
N LEU A 33 -2.77 10.00 4.61
CA LEU A 33 -3.10 10.70 5.84
C LEU A 33 -4.11 9.92 6.70
N LEU A 34 -5.09 9.28 6.06
CA LEU A 34 -6.07 8.43 6.75
C LEU A 34 -5.41 7.20 7.37
N PHE A 35 -4.58 6.48 6.62
CA PHE A 35 -3.84 5.33 7.14
C PHE A 35 -2.85 5.73 8.23
N ALA A 36 -2.18 6.87 8.09
CA ALA A 36 -1.30 7.41 9.13
C ALA A 36 -2.07 7.71 10.42
N ALA A 37 -3.23 8.38 10.32
CA ALA A 37 -4.05 8.70 11.47
C ALA A 37 -4.51 7.44 12.21
N VAL A 38 -5.02 6.44 11.49
CA VAL A 38 -5.43 5.17 12.09
C VAL A 38 -4.23 4.47 12.74
N GLY A 39 -3.11 4.35 12.04
CA GLY A 39 -1.92 3.70 12.55
C GLY A 39 -1.36 4.36 13.81
N LEU A 40 -1.28 5.70 13.84
CA LEU A 40 -0.83 6.45 15.00
C LEU A 40 -1.78 6.30 16.21
N VAL A 41 -3.09 6.23 15.98
CA VAL A 41 -4.06 5.98 17.07
C VAL A 41 -3.87 4.60 17.69
N TYR A 42 -3.66 3.56 16.88
CA TYR A 42 -3.39 2.21 17.38
C TYR A 42 -1.99 2.09 18.02
N ALA A 43 -0.98 2.75 17.45
CA ALA A 43 0.35 2.86 18.04
C ALA A 43 0.32 3.54 19.42
N GLY A 44 -0.47 4.61 19.58
CA GLY A 44 -0.60 5.30 20.86
C GLY A 44 -1.37 4.51 21.92
N LYS A 45 -2.25 3.58 21.50
CA LYS A 45 -2.96 2.68 22.41
C LYS A 45 -2.12 1.49 22.88
N PHE A 46 -1.06 1.17 22.14
CA PHE A 46 -0.11 0.11 22.49
C PHE A 46 0.63 0.46 23.77
N SER A 47 0.65 -0.47 24.72
CA SER A 47 1.30 -0.30 26.01
C SER A 47 1.85 -1.62 26.53
N ILE A 48 3.19 -1.70 26.61
CA ILE A 48 3.92 -2.88 27.09
C ILE A 48 3.55 -3.22 28.55
N THR A 49 3.04 -2.26 29.32
CA THR A 49 2.68 -2.46 30.73
C THR A 49 1.32 -3.13 30.92
N LYS A 50 0.49 -3.25 29.88
CA LYS A 50 -0.78 -3.97 29.95
C LYS A 50 -0.54 -5.47 29.85
N LYS A 51 -1.11 -6.24 30.78
CA LYS A 51 -0.94 -7.71 30.87
C LYS A 51 -1.73 -8.51 29.82
N ASP A 52 -2.27 -7.87 28.79
CA ASP A 52 -3.09 -8.52 27.75
C ASP A 52 -2.33 -8.60 26.43
N LEU A 53 -1.47 -9.63 26.32
CA LEU A 53 -0.60 -9.84 25.16
C LEU A 53 -1.36 -9.96 23.85
N ALA A 54 -2.56 -10.56 23.86
CA ALA A 54 -3.37 -10.74 22.66
C ALA A 54 -3.84 -9.41 22.10
N LYS A 55 -4.33 -8.50 22.95
CA LYS A 55 -4.75 -7.16 22.53
C LYS A 55 -3.58 -6.29 22.06
N GLU A 56 -2.46 -6.34 22.78
CA GLU A 56 -1.26 -5.58 22.40
C GLU A 56 -0.69 -6.05 21.06
N THR A 57 -0.69 -7.37 20.81
CA THR A 57 -0.28 -7.93 19.51
C THR A 57 -1.21 -7.46 18.39
N LEU A 58 -2.53 -7.42 18.63
CA LEU A 58 -3.49 -6.91 17.66
C LEU A 58 -3.24 -5.42 17.36
N PHE A 59 -3.01 -4.59 18.38
CA PHE A 59 -2.70 -3.18 18.19
C PHE A 59 -1.40 -2.97 17.41
N ALA A 60 -0.36 -3.74 17.72
CA ALA A 60 0.90 -3.70 17.00
C ALA A 60 0.73 -4.11 15.53
N ALA A 61 -0.04 -5.17 15.25
CA ALA A 61 -0.29 -5.65 13.89
C ALA A 61 -1.10 -4.64 13.06
N VAL A 62 -2.19 -4.10 13.62
CA VAL A 62 -3.01 -3.09 12.94
C VAL A 62 -2.21 -1.82 12.69
N SER A 63 -1.45 -1.37 13.69
CA SER A 63 -0.57 -0.20 13.56
C SER A 63 0.50 -0.40 12.49
N SER A 64 1.19 -1.54 12.46
CA SER A 64 2.27 -1.77 11.49
C SER A 64 1.75 -1.80 10.05
N VAL A 65 0.62 -2.47 9.80
CA VAL A 65 0.03 -2.56 8.45
C VAL A 65 -0.42 -1.17 7.99
N THR A 66 -1.12 -0.43 8.84
CA THR A 66 -1.65 0.89 8.47
C THR A 66 -0.54 1.92 8.29
N LEU A 67 0.47 1.96 9.17
CA LEU A 67 1.63 2.85 9.00
C LEU A 67 2.48 2.46 7.78
N GLY A 68 2.63 1.16 7.50
CA GLY A 68 3.33 0.69 6.30
C GLY A 68 2.65 1.15 5.01
N LEU A 69 1.31 1.00 4.93
CA LEU A 69 0.52 1.51 3.80
C LEU A 69 0.59 3.04 3.69
N ALA A 70 0.53 3.75 4.82
CA ALA A 70 0.69 5.20 4.85
C ALA A 70 2.05 5.64 4.28
N ALA A 71 3.13 4.94 4.62
CA ALA A 71 4.47 5.23 4.11
C ALA A 71 4.56 5.03 2.59
N VAL A 72 4.03 3.91 2.07
CA VAL A 72 4.00 3.64 0.62
C VAL A 72 3.22 4.71 -0.13
N LEU A 73 2.02 5.04 0.34
CA LEU A 73 1.17 6.07 -0.31
C LEU A 73 1.77 7.47 -0.19
N THR A 74 2.46 7.79 0.90
CA THR A 74 3.20 9.06 1.05
C THR A 74 4.34 9.15 0.03
N ALA A 75 5.13 8.09 -0.13
CA ALA A 75 6.19 8.04 -1.14
C ALA A 75 5.63 8.24 -2.56
N GLN A 76 4.47 7.63 -2.87
CA GLN A 76 3.78 7.84 -4.14
C GLN A 76 3.25 9.27 -4.30
N ALA A 77 2.71 9.87 -3.25
CA ALA A 77 2.20 11.25 -3.27
C ALA A 77 3.34 12.28 -3.48
N CYS A 78 4.53 12.01 -2.94
CA CYS A 78 5.74 12.83 -3.13
C CYS A 78 6.41 12.62 -4.50
N GLY A 79 5.89 11.73 -5.35
CA GLY A 79 6.47 11.43 -6.65
C GLY A 79 7.78 10.65 -6.61
N LEU A 80 8.08 9.99 -5.48
CA LEU A 80 9.27 9.13 -5.36
C LEU A 80 9.10 7.81 -6.10
N TYR A 81 7.84 7.36 -6.31
CA TYR A 81 7.41 6.12 -6.98
C TYR A 81 8.20 4.87 -6.55
N VAL A 82 7.52 3.91 -5.91
CA VAL A 82 8.10 2.58 -5.61
C VAL A 82 8.00 1.69 -6.85
#